data_AF-A0AAE8K5X3-F1
#
_entry.id   AF-A0AAE8K5X3-F1
#
_cell.length_a   1.000
_cell.length_b   1.000
_cell.length_c   1.000
_cell.angle_alpha   90.00
_cell.angle_beta   90.00
_cell.angle_gamma   90.00
#
_symmetry.space_group_name_H-M   'P 1'
#
loop_
_entity.id
_entity.type
_entity.pdbx_description
1 polymer ?
#
loop_
_entity_poly.entity_id
_entity_poly.type
_entity_poly.pdbx_seq_one_letter_code
_entity_poly.pdbx_strand_id
1 'polypeptide(L)'
;DLYRDEFDKQNNPCYTLIPDKKSFRRKVYDNKIILEDYFKKKDRNTDYDEDAEFFSSDHIDYDMDNFKGFSDYSIIGEEYKESGFAPRAVAIHIVFLDDDNELYVKHFVSDSNDSIKDPAKKFYEALKKLMDWKEEVGLQTYGLSGFEECFEKQQYPGLGVVKKLALMHHIQLINDYLEDNN
;
A
#
# COMPACT_ATOMS: atom_id res chain seq x y z
N ASP A 1 -9.06 21.51 26.36
CA ASP A 1 -8.62 20.94 25.06
C ASP A 1 -9.34 19.61 25.01
N LEU A 2 -10.35 19.46 24.15
CA LEU A 2 -11.39 18.42 24.28
C LEU A 2 -10.80 17.02 24.60
N TYR A 3 -9.71 16.63 23.95
CA TYR A 3 -9.05 15.35 24.23
C TYR A 3 -8.55 15.24 25.69
N ARG A 4 -7.91 16.28 26.23
CA ARG A 4 -7.44 16.29 27.63
C ARG A 4 -8.56 16.43 28.64
N ASP A 5 -9.67 17.05 28.22
CA ASP A 5 -10.84 17.26 29.07
C ASP A 5 -11.64 15.94 29.20
N GLU A 6 -11.66 15.12 28.14
CA GLU A 6 -12.32 13.80 28.10
C GLU A 6 -11.42 12.64 28.55
N PHE A 7 -10.12 12.71 28.24
CA PHE A 7 -9.13 11.67 28.51
C PHE A 7 -8.01 12.21 29.41
N ASP A 8 -7.92 11.65 30.60
CA ASP A 8 -6.90 11.97 31.60
C ASP A 8 -6.15 10.69 32.03
N LYS A 9 -5.21 10.82 32.97
CA LYS A 9 -4.41 9.69 33.47
C LYS A 9 -5.24 8.54 34.06
N GLN A 10 -6.51 8.77 34.42
CA GLN A 10 -7.40 7.76 35.00
C GLN A 10 -8.33 7.14 33.94
N ASN A 11 -8.57 7.83 32.83
CA ASN A 11 -9.44 7.38 31.75
C ASN A 11 -8.73 7.48 30.38
N ASN A 12 -7.68 6.67 30.19
CA ASN A 12 -6.93 6.61 28.94
C ASN A 12 -7.57 5.62 27.95
N PRO A 13 -7.69 5.98 26.66
CA PRO A 13 -8.11 5.04 25.61
C PRO A 13 -7.07 3.92 25.46
N CYS A 14 -7.52 2.70 25.12
CA CYS A 14 -6.62 1.57 24.87
C CYS A 14 -5.69 1.81 23.68
N TYR A 15 -6.19 2.48 22.64
CA TYR A 15 -5.44 2.91 21.47
C TYR A 15 -6.00 4.24 20.95
N THR A 16 -5.14 5.13 20.49
CA THR A 16 -5.48 6.40 19.83
C THR A 16 -4.74 6.47 18.49
N LEU A 17 -5.49 6.47 17.39
CA LEU A 17 -4.92 6.67 16.06
C LEU A 17 -4.68 8.17 15.85
N ILE A 18 -3.48 8.55 15.46
CA ILE A 18 -3.11 9.95 15.21
C ILE A 18 -2.39 10.11 13.87
N PRO A 19 -2.57 11.23 13.16
CA PRO A 19 -1.71 11.55 12.02
C PRO A 19 -0.29 11.84 12.51
N ASP A 20 0.68 11.71 11.61
CA ASP A 20 2.07 12.06 11.91
C ASP A 20 2.29 13.57 11.92
N LYS A 21 1.79 14.22 12.97
CA LYS A 21 1.88 15.66 13.18
C LYS A 21 2.35 15.95 14.59
N LYS A 22 3.37 16.80 14.70
CA LYS A 22 3.96 17.26 15.97
C LYS A 22 2.93 17.78 16.98
N SER A 23 1.85 18.39 16.50
CA SER A 23 0.73 18.86 17.35
C SER A 23 0.01 17.70 18.05
N PHE A 24 -0.22 16.59 17.36
CA PHE A 24 -0.85 15.39 17.90
C PHE A 24 0.12 14.59 18.77
N ARG A 25 1.35 14.34 18.27
CA ARG A 25 2.41 13.63 19.03
C ARG A 25 2.70 14.26 20.41
N ARG A 26 2.47 15.58 20.57
CA ARG A 26 2.64 16.32 21.85
C ARG A 26 1.42 16.37 22.75
N LYS A 27 0.21 16.17 22.20
CA LYS A 27 -1.05 16.27 22.94
C LYS A 27 -1.55 14.91 23.41
N VAL A 28 -1.30 13.88 22.62
CA VAL A 28 -1.61 12.48 22.91
C VAL A 28 -0.35 11.84 23.47
N TYR A 29 -0.38 11.49 24.77
CA TYR A 29 0.82 11.11 25.52
C TYR A 29 1.04 9.60 25.59
N ASP A 30 -0.02 8.82 25.47
CA ASP A 30 0.00 7.38 25.73
C ASP A 30 -0.89 6.65 24.72
N ASN A 31 -0.64 5.35 24.54
CA ASN A 31 -1.43 4.46 23.68
C ASN A 31 -1.63 4.97 22.24
N LYS A 32 -0.70 5.78 21.73
CA LYS A 32 -0.77 6.35 20.38
C LYS A 32 -0.24 5.37 19.35
N ILE A 33 -0.87 5.36 18.18
CA ILE A 33 -0.44 4.64 16.97
C ILE A 33 -0.53 5.66 15.83
N ILE A 34 0.52 5.77 15.01
CA ILE A 34 0.47 6.59 13.80
C ILE A 34 -0.50 5.94 12.82
N LEU A 35 -1.35 6.75 12.20
CA LEU A 35 -2.15 6.41 11.03
C LEU A 35 -1.91 7.46 9.96
N GLU A 36 -1.03 7.15 9.01
CA GLU A 36 -0.63 8.06 7.94
C GLU A 36 -0.69 7.34 6.59
N ASP A 37 -1.17 8.04 5.55
CA ASP A 37 -1.12 7.55 4.18
C ASP A 37 0.25 7.87 3.57
N TYR A 38 1.11 6.86 3.49
CA TYR A 38 2.43 7.00 2.87
C TYR A 38 2.43 6.78 1.35
N PHE A 39 1.30 6.38 0.76
CA PHE A 39 1.25 6.14 -0.68
C PHE A 39 1.35 7.45 -1.47
N LYS A 40 2.47 7.68 -2.15
CA LYS A 40 2.67 8.89 -2.96
C LYS A 40 1.93 8.81 -4.29
N LYS A 41 0.63 9.06 -4.23
CA LYS A 41 -0.25 9.06 -5.40
C LYS A 41 0.19 10.11 -6.43
N LYS A 42 0.20 9.72 -7.70
CA LYS A 42 0.47 10.63 -8.83
C LYS A 42 -0.85 11.02 -9.51
N ASP A 43 -0.87 12.21 -10.11
CA ASP A 43 -2.03 12.68 -10.88
C ASP A 43 -2.34 11.79 -12.08
N ARG A 44 -1.29 11.22 -12.71
CA ARG A 44 -1.41 10.29 -13.83
C ARG A 44 -0.60 9.04 -13.54
N ASN A 45 -1.16 7.89 -13.92
CA ASN A 45 -0.48 6.59 -13.82
C ASN A 45 0.84 6.52 -14.61
N THR A 46 1.02 7.37 -15.62
CA THR A 46 2.27 7.47 -16.40
C THR A 46 3.40 8.17 -15.67
N ASP A 47 3.10 8.84 -14.56
CA ASP A 47 4.06 9.65 -13.80
C ASP A 47 4.67 8.85 -12.63
N TYR A 48 4.32 7.57 -12.49
CA TYR A 48 5.02 6.64 -11.61
C TYR A 48 6.34 6.21 -12.26
N ASP A 49 7.41 6.18 -11.46
CA ASP A 49 8.72 5.72 -11.87
C ASP A 49 8.78 4.17 -11.90
N GLU A 50 9.74 3.62 -12.65
CA GLU A 50 10.02 2.17 -12.67
C GLU A 50 10.80 1.73 -11.42
N ASP A 51 11.57 2.66 -10.83
CA ASP A 51 12.26 2.47 -9.57
C ASP A 51 11.27 2.32 -8.40
N ALA A 52 11.63 1.48 -7.44
CA ALA A 52 10.82 1.28 -6.24
C ALA A 52 10.86 2.53 -5.35
N GLU A 53 9.73 2.86 -4.74
CA GLU A 53 9.59 4.01 -3.86
C GLU A 53 9.45 3.56 -2.41
N PHE A 54 10.18 4.19 -1.49
CA PHE A 54 10.00 3.94 -0.05
C PHE A 54 8.55 4.19 0.35
N PHE A 55 7.97 3.20 1.05
CA PHE A 55 6.60 3.21 1.53
C PHE A 55 6.55 3.49 3.04
N SER A 56 7.11 2.62 3.89
CA SER A 56 7.09 2.82 5.34
C SER A 56 8.11 1.94 6.07
N SER A 57 8.59 2.41 7.22
CA SER A 57 9.35 1.63 8.21
C SER A 57 8.62 1.55 9.56
N ASP A 58 7.35 1.97 9.62
CA ASP A 58 6.61 2.12 10.90
C ASP A 58 6.49 0.78 11.65
N HIS A 59 6.38 -0.34 10.93
CA HIS A 59 6.34 -1.69 11.53
C HIS A 59 7.65 -2.09 12.22
N ILE A 60 8.75 -1.41 11.92
CA ILE A 60 10.06 -1.57 12.57
C ILE A 60 10.24 -0.55 13.70
N ASP A 61 9.94 0.72 13.42
CA ASP A 61 10.37 1.84 14.26
C ASP A 61 9.40 2.19 15.40
N TYR A 62 8.16 1.68 15.38
CA TYR A 62 7.10 2.16 16.28
C TYR A 62 7.47 2.12 17.77
N ASP A 63 8.18 1.08 18.22
CA ASP A 63 8.55 0.94 19.64
C ASP A 63 9.63 1.97 20.04
N MET A 64 10.64 2.16 19.19
CA MET A 64 11.70 3.17 19.40
C MET A 64 11.13 4.59 19.42
N ASP A 65 10.09 4.84 18.63
CA ASP A 65 9.38 6.12 18.54
C ASP A 65 8.32 6.32 19.65
N ASN A 66 8.23 5.39 20.61
CA ASN A 66 7.28 5.41 21.73
C ASN A 66 5.81 5.42 21.26
N PHE A 67 5.52 4.62 20.23
CA PHE A 67 4.17 4.24 19.82
C PHE A 67 3.81 2.87 20.36
N LYS A 68 2.51 2.63 20.57
CA LYS A 68 2.00 1.37 21.11
C LYS A 68 1.94 0.24 20.08
N GLY A 69 2.10 0.60 18.81
CA GLY A 69 1.98 -0.25 17.63
C GLY A 69 2.09 0.63 16.38
N PHE A 70 1.96 0.01 15.22
CA PHE A 70 1.92 0.68 13.91
C PHE A 70 0.56 0.49 13.24
N SER A 71 0.31 1.26 12.19
CA SER A 71 -0.82 1.04 11.28
C SER A 71 -0.32 0.63 9.91
N ASP A 72 -1.06 -0.24 9.25
CA ASP A 72 -0.84 -0.60 7.85
C ASP A 72 -1.84 0.16 6.95
N TYR A 73 -1.49 1.39 6.58
CA TYR A 73 -2.29 2.16 5.62
C TYR A 73 -2.01 1.65 4.21
N SER A 74 -3.04 1.10 3.55
CA SER A 74 -2.83 0.44 2.26
C SER A 74 -2.51 1.39 1.10
N ILE A 75 -1.87 0.85 0.05
CA ILE A 75 -1.59 1.45 -1.27
C ILE A 75 -2.79 2.06 -2.04
N ILE A 76 -4.00 2.01 -1.49
CA ILE A 76 -5.16 2.72 -2.07
C ILE A 76 -5.09 4.23 -1.77
N GLY A 77 -4.54 4.58 -0.60
CA GLY A 77 -4.45 5.93 -0.07
C GLY A 77 -5.79 6.52 0.42
N GLU A 78 -5.72 7.73 0.99
CA GLU A 78 -6.85 8.43 1.63
C GLU A 78 -7.81 9.09 0.62
N GLU A 79 -7.32 9.41 -0.58
CA GLU A 79 -8.04 10.28 -1.52
C GLU A 79 -9.25 9.58 -2.14
N TYR A 80 -10.45 10.05 -1.78
CA TYR A 80 -11.71 9.69 -2.42
C TYR A 80 -12.00 10.57 -3.65
N LYS A 81 -12.34 9.94 -4.78
CA LYS A 81 -12.86 10.63 -5.97
C LYS A 81 -14.25 10.13 -6.29
N GLU A 82 -15.19 11.06 -6.41
CA GLU A 82 -16.61 10.78 -6.66
C GLU A 82 -16.88 10.19 -8.05
N SER A 83 -15.99 10.46 -9.02
CA SER A 83 -16.07 9.91 -10.38
C SER A 83 -14.83 9.10 -10.75
N GLY A 84 -15.06 7.92 -11.33
CA GLY A 84 -14.03 7.13 -11.99
C GLY A 84 -13.85 7.60 -13.43
N PHE A 85 -12.61 7.89 -13.82
CA PHE A 85 -12.27 8.14 -15.22
C PHE A 85 -11.64 6.88 -15.83
N ALA A 86 -11.92 6.61 -17.10
CA ALA A 86 -11.21 5.58 -17.84
C ALA A 86 -9.72 5.95 -17.89
N PRO A 87 -8.82 5.16 -17.27
CA PRO A 87 -7.43 5.57 -17.16
C PRO A 87 -6.73 5.43 -18.52
N ARG A 88 -5.88 6.40 -18.85
CA ARG A 88 -5.04 6.33 -20.06
C ARG A 88 -3.99 5.24 -19.96
N ALA A 89 -3.44 5.02 -18.76
CA ALA A 89 -2.49 3.97 -18.44
C ALA A 89 -3.02 3.09 -17.31
N VAL A 90 -2.74 1.79 -17.32
CA VAL A 90 -2.98 0.91 -16.19
C VAL A 90 -1.71 0.84 -15.36
N ALA A 91 -1.84 1.00 -14.04
CA ALA A 91 -0.75 0.79 -13.10
C ALA A 91 -1.17 -0.28 -12.08
N ILE A 92 -0.26 -1.20 -11.78
CA ILE A 92 -0.37 -2.17 -10.68
C ILE A 92 0.68 -1.80 -9.65
N HIS A 93 0.28 -1.69 -8.39
CA HIS A 93 1.15 -1.30 -7.29
C HIS A 93 1.31 -2.48 -6.36
N ILE A 94 2.55 -2.90 -6.10
CA ILE A 94 2.87 -4.05 -5.24
C ILE A 94 3.84 -3.57 -4.18
N VAL A 95 3.47 -3.80 -2.93
CA VAL A 95 4.35 -3.55 -1.78
C VAL A 95 5.31 -4.72 -1.64
N PHE A 96 6.52 -4.50 -1.16
CA PHE A 96 7.45 -5.57 -0.82
C PHE A 96 8.40 -5.11 0.29
N LEU A 97 9.03 -6.06 0.97
CA LEU A 97 10.09 -5.80 1.93
C LEU A 97 11.42 -5.79 1.20
N ASP A 98 12.25 -4.80 1.47
CA ASP A 98 13.64 -4.79 1.00
C ASP A 98 14.55 -5.63 1.91
N ASP A 99 15.86 -5.56 1.68
CA ASP A 99 16.87 -6.31 2.45
C ASP A 99 16.93 -5.89 3.93
N ASP A 100 16.51 -4.67 4.26
CA ASP A 100 16.45 -4.13 5.63
C ASP A 100 15.05 -4.32 6.26
N ASN A 101 14.15 -5.02 5.57
CA ASN A 101 12.73 -5.20 5.90
C ASN A 101 11.92 -3.91 5.91
N GLU A 102 12.39 -2.84 5.29
CA GLU A 102 11.58 -1.66 5.06
C GLU A 102 10.57 -1.93 3.94
N LEU A 103 9.38 -1.33 4.03
CA LEU A 103 8.37 -1.47 3.00
C LEU A 103 8.65 -0.50 1.86
N TYR A 104 8.66 -1.04 0.65
CA TYR A 104 8.73 -0.31 -0.61
C TYR A 104 7.54 -0.63 -1.48
N VAL A 105 7.21 0.25 -2.42
CA VAL A 105 6.21 0.01 -3.45
C VAL A 105 6.85 0.04 -4.82
N LYS A 106 6.60 -0.99 -5.63
CA LYS A 106 6.95 -1.01 -7.06
C LYS A 106 5.72 -0.76 -7.90
N HIS A 107 5.86 0.08 -8.93
CA HIS A 107 4.78 0.46 -9.83
C HIS A 107 4.99 -0.16 -11.21
N PHE A 108 4.04 -0.98 -11.64
CA PHE A 108 4.05 -1.60 -12.97
C PHE A 108 3.07 -0.85 -13.87
N VAL A 109 3.60 0.01 -14.74
CA VAL A 109 2.81 0.85 -15.65
C VAL A 109 2.77 0.22 -17.05
N SER A 110 1.61 0.25 -17.68
CA SER A 110 1.41 -0.17 -19.08
C SER A 110 2.24 0.68 -20.06
N ASP A 111 2.46 0.17 -21.28
CA ASP A 111 3.30 0.86 -22.28
C ASP A 111 2.46 1.72 -23.24
N SER A 112 1.30 1.20 -23.67
CA SER A 112 0.47 1.82 -24.71
C SER A 112 -0.48 2.91 -24.17
N ASN A 113 0.05 4.06 -23.73
CA ASN A 113 -0.68 5.04 -22.91
C ASN A 113 -1.29 6.25 -23.66
N ASP A 114 -1.23 6.29 -24.99
CA ASP A 114 -1.66 7.46 -25.80
C ASP A 114 -3.17 7.73 -25.79
N SER A 115 -3.99 6.73 -25.47
CA SER A 115 -5.45 6.85 -25.47
C SER A 115 -6.10 6.08 -24.32
N ILE A 116 -7.41 6.15 -24.12
CA ILE A 116 -8.15 5.35 -23.12
C ILE A 116 -8.57 3.96 -23.63
N LYS A 117 -8.29 3.63 -24.90
CA LYS A 117 -8.72 2.38 -25.52
C LYS A 117 -7.98 1.16 -24.96
N ASP A 118 -8.58 -0.01 -25.13
CA ASP A 118 -7.98 -1.33 -24.84
C ASP A 118 -7.38 -1.48 -23.43
N PRO A 119 -8.16 -1.27 -22.36
CA PRO A 119 -7.67 -1.44 -20.98
C PRO A 119 -7.15 -2.86 -20.70
N ALA A 120 -7.68 -3.88 -21.38
CA ALA A 120 -7.20 -5.25 -21.26
C ALA A 120 -5.76 -5.41 -21.77
N LYS A 121 -5.41 -4.79 -22.91
CA LYS A 121 -4.04 -4.81 -23.45
C LYS A 121 -3.08 -4.14 -22.49
N LYS A 122 -3.42 -2.94 -22.01
CA LYS A 122 -2.61 -2.18 -21.05
C LYS A 122 -2.41 -2.93 -19.75
N PHE A 123 -3.48 -3.54 -19.23
CA PHE A 123 -3.38 -4.40 -18.06
C PHE A 123 -2.38 -5.53 -18.30
N TYR A 124 -2.43 -6.19 -19.45
CA TYR A 124 -1.50 -7.27 -19.76
C TYR A 124 -0.05 -6.79 -19.89
N GLU A 125 0.19 -5.60 -20.45
CA GLU A 125 1.53 -4.97 -20.49
C GLU A 125 2.08 -4.76 -19.07
N ALA A 126 1.29 -4.16 -18.17
CA ALA A 126 1.67 -3.97 -16.77
C ALA A 126 1.83 -5.31 -16.01
N LEU A 127 0.91 -6.25 -16.23
CA LEU A 127 0.90 -7.56 -15.59
C LEU A 127 2.14 -8.38 -15.98
N LYS A 128 2.56 -8.32 -17.25
CA LYS A 128 3.76 -9.01 -17.70
C LYS A 128 4.99 -8.52 -16.93
N LYS A 129 5.16 -7.21 -16.79
CA LYS A 129 6.28 -6.63 -16.00
C LYS A 129 6.24 -7.10 -14.54
N LEU A 130 5.05 -7.22 -13.96
CA LEU A 130 4.87 -7.78 -12.61
C LEU A 130 5.28 -9.27 -12.54
N MET A 131 4.87 -10.09 -13.51
CA MET A 131 5.25 -11.51 -13.54
C MET A 131 6.77 -11.69 -13.69
N ASP A 132 7.39 -10.93 -14.59
CA ASP A 132 8.84 -10.97 -14.79
C ASP A 132 9.59 -10.57 -13.49
N TRP A 133 9.18 -9.48 -12.84
CA TRP A 133 9.78 -9.01 -11.59
C TRP A 133 9.56 -9.97 -10.42
N LYS A 134 8.34 -10.51 -10.24
CA LYS A 134 8.07 -11.39 -9.10
C LYS A 134 8.90 -12.67 -9.16
N GLU A 135 9.18 -13.18 -10.37
CA GLU A 135 10.02 -14.37 -10.58
C GLU A 135 11.47 -14.07 -10.21
N GLU A 136 11.96 -12.88 -10.55
CA GLU A 136 13.29 -12.40 -10.18
C GLU A 136 13.48 -12.35 -8.65
N VAL A 137 12.51 -11.79 -7.92
CA VAL A 137 12.61 -11.61 -6.45
C VAL A 137 12.08 -12.80 -5.65
N GLY A 138 11.47 -13.81 -6.29
CA GLY A 138 10.93 -14.98 -5.62
C GLY A 138 9.73 -14.72 -4.70
N LEU A 139 8.98 -13.64 -4.95
CA LEU A 139 7.87 -13.21 -4.10
C LEU A 139 6.57 -13.95 -4.43
N GLN A 140 5.93 -14.53 -3.41
CA GLN A 140 4.68 -15.28 -3.59
C GLN A 140 3.67 -15.01 -2.48
N THR A 141 2.45 -14.62 -2.87
CA THR A 141 1.30 -14.45 -1.99
C THR A 141 0.02 -14.84 -2.73
N TYR A 142 -1.09 -15.06 -2.04
CA TYR A 142 -2.40 -15.32 -2.64
C TYR A 142 -2.84 -14.21 -3.60
N GLY A 143 -2.50 -12.95 -3.30
CA GLY A 143 -2.76 -11.83 -4.20
C GLY A 143 -1.97 -11.93 -5.50
N LEU A 144 -0.68 -12.30 -5.41
CA LEU A 144 0.18 -12.51 -6.59
C LEU A 144 -0.24 -13.75 -7.40
N SER A 145 -0.68 -14.82 -6.74
CA SER A 145 -1.23 -15.99 -7.45
C SER A 145 -2.50 -15.66 -8.24
N GLY A 146 -3.33 -14.74 -7.76
CA GLY A 146 -4.46 -14.26 -8.55
C GLY A 146 -4.02 -13.46 -9.80
N PHE A 147 -2.89 -12.76 -9.73
CA PHE A 147 -2.28 -12.12 -10.89
C PHE A 147 -1.69 -13.13 -11.87
N GLU A 148 -1.02 -14.18 -11.39
CA GLU A 148 -0.55 -15.32 -12.20
C GLU A 148 -1.71 -15.95 -12.97
N GLU A 149 -2.82 -16.24 -12.30
CA GLU A 149 -4.01 -16.82 -12.94
C GLU A 149 -4.56 -15.91 -14.05
N CYS A 150 -4.58 -14.59 -13.83
CA CYS A 150 -4.98 -13.63 -14.86
C CYS A 150 -4.02 -13.66 -16.06
N PHE A 151 -2.72 -13.81 -15.82
CA PHE A 151 -1.69 -13.86 -16.84
C PHE A 151 -1.82 -15.14 -17.69
N GLU A 152 -1.90 -16.30 -17.04
CA GLU A 152 -2.06 -17.61 -17.68
C GLU A 152 -3.33 -17.69 -18.54
N LYS A 153 -4.44 -17.17 -18.02
CA LYS A 153 -5.73 -17.16 -18.73
C LYS A 153 -5.85 -16.04 -19.76
N GLN A 154 -4.87 -15.13 -19.81
CA GLN A 154 -4.91 -13.90 -20.62
C GLN A 154 -6.21 -13.11 -20.44
N GLN A 155 -6.71 -13.08 -19.20
CA GLN A 155 -8.00 -12.49 -18.88
C GLN A 155 -7.81 -11.19 -18.11
N TYR A 156 -8.48 -10.13 -18.57
CA TYR A 156 -8.58 -8.90 -17.82
C TYR A 156 -9.76 -8.97 -16.83
N PRO A 157 -9.50 -8.99 -15.51
CA PRO A 157 -10.57 -9.16 -14.51
C PRO A 157 -11.26 -7.84 -14.14
N GLY A 158 -10.82 -6.71 -14.69
CA GLY A 158 -11.28 -5.37 -14.33
C GLY A 158 -10.47 -4.74 -13.18
N LEU A 159 -10.38 -3.40 -13.17
CA LEU A 159 -9.57 -2.64 -12.20
C LEU A 159 -9.93 -2.91 -10.74
N GLY A 160 -11.20 -3.21 -10.44
CA GLY A 160 -11.63 -3.53 -9.07
C GLY A 160 -10.97 -4.81 -8.54
N VAL A 161 -10.87 -5.84 -9.39
CA VAL A 161 -10.19 -7.09 -9.02
C VAL A 161 -8.68 -6.87 -8.94
N VAL A 162 -8.09 -6.07 -9.82
CA VAL A 162 -6.66 -5.68 -9.73
C VAL A 162 -6.34 -5.06 -8.37
N LYS A 163 -7.15 -4.09 -7.91
CA LYS A 163 -6.99 -3.48 -6.58
C LYS A 163 -7.18 -4.50 -5.46
N LYS A 164 -8.18 -5.37 -5.57
CA LYS A 164 -8.42 -6.45 -4.60
C LYS A 164 -7.20 -7.35 -4.46
N LEU A 165 -6.60 -7.79 -5.57
CA LEU A 165 -5.43 -8.66 -5.55
C LEU A 165 -4.21 -7.97 -4.94
N ALA A 166 -3.98 -6.70 -5.26
CA ALA A 166 -2.90 -5.92 -4.67
C ALA A 166 -3.08 -5.74 -3.15
N LEU A 167 -4.31 -5.49 -2.69
CA LEU A 167 -4.63 -5.44 -1.25
C LEU A 167 -4.48 -6.79 -0.56
N MET A 168 -4.94 -7.88 -1.18
CA MET A 168 -4.75 -9.23 -0.66
C MET A 168 -3.28 -9.56 -0.50
N HIS A 169 -2.46 -9.18 -1.48
CA HIS A 169 -1.01 -9.32 -1.39
C HIS A 169 -0.44 -8.52 -0.22
N HIS A 170 -0.82 -7.24 -0.09
CA HIS A 170 -0.30 -6.37 0.98
C HIS A 170 -0.62 -6.91 2.38
N ILE A 171 -1.88 -7.28 2.63
CA ILE A 171 -2.31 -7.81 3.93
C ILE A 171 -1.55 -9.10 4.26
N GLN A 172 -1.38 -9.99 3.28
CA GLN A 172 -0.61 -11.21 3.50
C GLN A 172 0.87 -10.90 3.79
N LEU A 173 1.50 -10.01 3.03
CA LEU A 173 2.90 -9.64 3.23
C LEU A 173 3.17 -9.18 4.67
N ILE A 174 2.29 -8.32 5.22
CA ILE A 174 2.40 -7.85 6.59
C ILE A 174 2.11 -8.98 7.60
N ASN A 175 1.14 -9.85 7.33
CA ASN A 175 0.88 -11.01 8.20
C ASN A 175 2.09 -11.94 8.27
N ASP A 176 2.67 -12.28 7.14
CA ASP A 176 3.83 -13.18 7.04
C ASP A 176 5.02 -12.56 7.80
N TYR A 177 5.28 -11.25 7.64
CA TYR A 177 6.28 -10.53 8.45
C TYR A 177 6.01 -10.63 9.96
N LEU A 178 4.77 -10.46 10.40
CA LEU A 178 4.42 -10.54 11.82
C LEU A 178 4.54 -11.96 12.37
N GLU A 179 4.22 -12.98 11.59
CA GLU A 179 4.38 -14.38 12.01
C GLU A 179 5.85 -14.77 12.15
N ASP A 180 6.71 -14.30 11.25
CA ASP A 180 8.16 -14.58 11.29
C ASP A 180 8.90 -13.85 12.42
N ASN A 181 8.36 -12.73 12.91
CA ASN A 181 8.96 -11.89 13.95
C ASN A 181 8.31 -12.04 15.35
N ASN A 182 7.41 -13.00 15.55
CA ASN A 182 6.79 -13.36 16.84
C ASN A 182 7.43 -14.61 17.47
#